data_AF-A0A960XTI7-F1
#
_entry.id   AF-A0A960XTI7-F1
#
_cell.length_a   1.000
_cell.length_b   1.000
_cell.length_c   1.000
_cell.angle_alpha   90.00
_cell.angle_beta   90.00
_cell.angle_gamma   90.00
#
_symmetry.space_group_name_H-M   'P 1'
#
loop_
_entity.id
_entity.type
_entity.pdbx_description
1 polymer ?
#
loop_
_entity_poly.entity_id
_entity_poly.type
_entity_poly.pdbx_seq_one_letter_code
_entity_poly.pdbx_strand_id
1 'polypeptide(L)'
;MPREQLGRIRTPAATKTWFPLAHEELVDEVESLLIGAGFSIESTVHSLSHEGARYFGILQVRLPPRQSTDYAWIVGLRNSHDKTYPAGLVAGTRVFVCDNLAFSGEVKLSRKHTRHASRDIKQLTARAVGQLGDRFYHLDRRIAAYRNEPMPDWAAHDLVIRAVDCRAITTTQIRPILDEWRHPRHPEFEPRTAWSLFNAFT
;
A
#
# COMPACT_ATOMS: atom_id res chain seq x y z
N MET A 1 11.07 3.66 -11.17
CA MET A 1 11.22 4.44 -12.43
C MET A 1 10.96 5.92 -12.15
N PRO A 2 11.62 6.86 -12.84
CA PRO A 2 11.42 8.30 -12.65
C PRO A 2 10.00 8.76 -13.03
N ARG A 3 9.45 9.74 -12.29
CA ARG A 3 8.10 10.30 -12.48
C ARG A 3 7.84 10.82 -13.91
N GLU A 4 8.85 11.40 -14.53
CA GLU A 4 8.83 11.98 -15.88
C GLU A 4 8.54 10.94 -16.98
N GLN A 5 8.84 9.67 -16.73
CA GLN A 5 8.57 8.61 -17.70
C GLN A 5 7.08 8.28 -17.80
N LEU A 6 6.27 8.62 -16.79
CA LEU A 6 4.82 8.41 -16.83
C LEU A 6 4.15 9.25 -17.92
N GLY A 7 4.60 10.49 -18.13
CA GLY A 7 4.07 11.38 -19.18
C GLY A 7 4.40 10.94 -20.60
N ARG A 8 5.39 10.04 -20.77
CA ARG A 8 5.74 9.46 -22.08
C ARG A 8 4.83 8.30 -22.47
N ILE A 9 4.05 7.76 -21.53
CA ILE A 9 3.12 6.67 -21.81
C ILE A 9 1.88 7.23 -22.51
N ARG A 10 1.67 6.79 -23.75
CA ARG A 10 0.51 7.21 -24.53
C ARG A 10 -0.75 6.63 -23.93
N THR A 11 -1.64 7.51 -23.46
CA THR A 11 -3.00 7.13 -23.07
C THR A 11 -3.78 6.68 -24.32
N PRO A 12 -4.40 5.49 -24.33
CA PRO A 12 -5.19 5.04 -25.48
C PRO A 12 -6.36 5.97 -25.78
N ALA A 13 -6.84 5.94 -27.03
CA ALA A 13 -8.04 6.69 -27.39
C ALA A 13 -9.27 6.14 -26.66
N ALA A 14 -10.14 7.03 -26.20
CA ALA A 14 -11.41 6.64 -25.62
C ALA A 14 -12.29 5.94 -26.67
N THR A 15 -13.07 4.97 -26.21
CA THR A 15 -14.11 4.29 -26.98
C THR A 15 -15.49 4.75 -26.48
N LYS A 16 -16.58 4.27 -27.09
CA LYS A 16 -17.96 4.62 -26.69
C LYS A 16 -18.24 4.41 -25.19
N THR A 17 -17.64 3.38 -24.58
CA THR A 17 -17.94 2.95 -23.20
C THR A 17 -16.73 2.98 -22.28
N TRP A 18 -15.53 3.25 -22.79
CA TRP A 18 -14.29 3.19 -22.02
C TRP A 18 -13.41 4.41 -22.29
N PHE A 19 -13.08 5.14 -21.23
CA PHE A 19 -12.37 6.41 -21.23
C PHE A 19 -11.15 6.28 -20.31
N PRO A 20 -9.99 5.86 -20.85
CA PRO A 20 -8.78 5.67 -20.07
C PRO A 20 -8.31 6.98 -19.44
N LEU A 21 -7.71 6.87 -18.26
CA LEU A 21 -7.11 7.98 -17.52
C LEU A 21 -5.60 7.89 -17.67
N ALA A 22 -4.94 9.00 -17.98
CA ALA A 22 -3.48 9.04 -18.01
C ALA A 22 -2.89 8.64 -16.65
N HIS A 23 -1.79 7.90 -16.65
CA HIS A 23 -1.13 7.50 -15.40
C HIS A 23 -0.60 8.73 -14.65
N GLU A 24 -0.03 9.67 -15.38
CA GLU A 24 0.44 10.97 -14.90
C GLU A 24 -0.68 11.78 -14.23
N GLU A 25 -1.82 11.99 -14.91
CA GLU A 25 -2.95 12.76 -14.35
C GLU A 25 -3.46 12.18 -13.03
N LEU A 26 -3.48 10.85 -12.89
CA LEU A 26 -3.87 10.21 -11.63
C LEU A 26 -2.91 10.57 -10.50
N VAL A 27 -1.61 10.55 -10.78
CA VAL A 27 -0.58 10.85 -9.79
C VAL A 27 -0.65 12.32 -9.39
N ASP A 28 -0.70 13.23 -10.37
CA ASP A 28 -0.76 14.68 -10.09
C ASP A 28 -1.97 15.06 -9.23
N GLU A 29 -3.12 14.45 -9.50
CA GLU A 29 -4.33 14.69 -8.72
C GLU A 29 -4.18 14.20 -7.28
N VAL A 30 -3.64 13.00 -7.08
CA VAL A 30 -3.43 12.43 -5.74
C VAL A 30 -2.40 13.24 -4.96
N GLU A 31 -1.27 13.60 -5.58
CA GLU A 31 -0.23 14.41 -4.95
C GLU A 31 -0.78 15.78 -4.53
N SER A 32 -1.51 16.45 -5.43
CA SER A 32 -2.15 17.74 -5.14
C SER A 32 -3.12 17.65 -3.97
N LEU A 33 -3.92 16.59 -3.89
CA LEU A 33 -4.89 16.40 -2.81
C LEU A 33 -4.21 16.05 -1.48
N LEU A 34 -3.16 15.24 -1.50
CA LEU A 34 -2.37 14.94 -0.30
C LEU A 34 -1.73 16.21 0.28
N ILE A 35 -1.09 17.02 -0.59
CA ILE A 35 -0.49 18.29 -0.20
C ILE A 35 -1.57 19.26 0.32
N GLY A 36 -2.70 19.37 -0.38
CA GLY A 36 -3.82 20.21 0.04
C GLY A 36 -4.44 19.79 1.39
N ALA A 37 -4.34 18.51 1.76
CA ALA A 37 -4.76 18.00 3.05
C ALA A 37 -3.66 18.09 4.15
N GLY A 38 -2.52 18.70 3.84
CA GLY A 38 -1.42 18.93 4.79
C GLY A 38 -0.40 17.80 4.86
N PHE A 39 -0.50 16.76 4.04
CA PHE A 39 0.53 15.73 3.97
C PHE A 39 1.76 16.24 3.21
N SER A 40 2.93 15.92 3.74
CA SER A 40 4.20 15.98 3.02
C SER A 40 4.46 14.64 2.32
N ILE A 41 4.95 14.69 1.08
CA ILE A 41 5.35 13.50 0.32
C ILE A 41 6.86 13.39 0.41
N GLU A 42 7.34 12.29 0.98
CA GLU A 42 8.77 12.10 1.27
C GLU A 42 9.50 11.38 0.14
N SER A 43 8.85 10.42 -0.47
CA SER A 43 9.40 9.65 -1.58
C SER A 43 8.27 9.08 -2.43
N THR A 44 8.57 8.84 -3.71
CA THR A 44 7.64 8.17 -4.63
C THR A 44 8.37 7.08 -5.40
N VAL A 45 7.70 5.94 -5.56
CA VAL A 45 8.17 4.82 -6.36
C VAL A 45 7.10 4.51 -7.40
N HIS A 46 7.52 4.50 -8.66
CA HIS A 46 6.64 4.20 -9.79
C HIS A 46 7.14 2.97 -10.54
N SER A 47 6.19 2.11 -10.91
CA SER A 47 6.40 0.91 -11.69
C SER A 47 5.39 0.84 -12.84
N LEU A 48 5.90 0.44 -14.01
CA LEU A 48 5.13 0.19 -15.21
C LEU A 48 5.41 -1.24 -15.66
N SER A 49 4.39 -1.91 -16.16
CA SER A 49 4.51 -3.24 -16.77
C SER A 49 3.65 -3.33 -18.01
N HIS A 50 3.80 -4.41 -18.78
CA HIS A 50 3.02 -4.66 -20.00
C HIS A 50 3.09 -3.47 -20.97
N GLU A 51 4.32 -3.09 -21.32
CA GLU A 51 4.60 -1.98 -22.25
C GLU A 51 4.00 -0.63 -21.81
N GLY A 52 3.91 -0.43 -20.49
CA GLY A 52 3.35 0.80 -19.92
C GLY A 52 1.84 0.77 -19.72
N ALA A 53 1.15 -0.29 -20.11
CA ALA A 53 -0.31 -0.38 -19.96
C ALA A 53 -0.76 -0.54 -18.50
N ARG A 54 0.13 -0.98 -17.60
CA ARG A 54 -0.19 -1.27 -16.21
C ARG A 54 0.72 -0.51 -15.27
N TYR A 55 0.13 0.39 -14.50
CA TYR A 55 0.82 1.27 -13.57
C TYR A 55 0.57 0.88 -12.11
N PHE A 56 1.63 0.94 -11.31
CA PHE A 56 1.62 0.93 -9.86
C PHE A 56 2.51 2.05 -9.31
N GLY A 57 2.01 2.75 -8.29
CA GLY A 57 2.72 3.81 -7.58
C GLY A 57 2.68 3.58 -6.08
N ILE A 58 3.72 3.98 -5.38
CA ILE A 58 3.75 4.04 -3.92
C ILE A 58 4.27 5.42 -3.55
N LEU A 59 3.49 6.17 -2.79
CA LEU A 59 3.85 7.49 -2.28
C LEU A 59 4.03 7.36 -0.78
N GLN A 60 5.23 7.66 -0.27
CA GLN A 60 5.48 7.75 1.15
C GLN A 60 5.02 9.14 1.64
N VAL A 61 4.14 9.14 2.64
CA VAL A 61 3.51 10.36 3.15
C VAL A 61 3.74 10.53 4.64
N ARG A 62 3.78 11.78 5.10
CA ARG A 62 3.86 12.15 6.51
C ARG A 62 2.98 13.36 6.80
N LEU A 63 2.30 13.34 7.94
CA LEU A 63 1.53 14.47 8.47
C LEU A 63 2.28 15.06 9.70
N PRO A 64 2.81 16.28 9.64
CA PRO A 64 3.40 16.94 10.81
C PRO A 64 2.36 17.12 11.95
N PRO A 65 2.74 17.03 13.24
CA PRO A 65 4.10 16.88 13.80
C PRO A 65 4.51 15.42 14.08
N ARG A 66 4.13 14.45 13.23
CA ARG A 66 4.50 13.05 13.45
C ARG A 66 6.02 12.85 13.53
N GLN A 67 6.46 12.15 14.58
CA GLN A 67 7.86 11.79 14.79
C GLN A 67 8.31 10.68 13.84
N SER A 68 9.63 10.56 13.64
CA SER A 68 10.21 9.47 12.87
C SER A 68 9.88 8.13 13.54
N THR A 69 9.33 7.20 12.75
CA THR A 69 9.03 5.82 13.15
C THR A 69 9.81 4.86 12.28
N ASP A 70 9.95 3.60 12.67
CA ASP A 70 10.60 2.53 11.87
C ASP A 70 9.72 2.00 10.71
N TYR A 71 8.55 2.62 10.53
CA TYR A 71 7.65 2.42 9.40
C TYR A 71 7.16 3.77 8.88
N ALA A 72 6.79 3.82 7.61
CA ALA A 72 6.19 4.98 6.98
C ALA A 72 4.73 4.72 6.61
N TRP A 73 3.95 5.79 6.55
CA TRP A 73 2.65 5.75 5.89
C TRP A 73 2.84 5.80 4.38
N ILE A 74 2.12 4.93 3.68
CA ILE A 74 2.18 4.87 2.22
C ILE A 74 0.79 4.96 1.61
N VAL A 75 0.72 5.61 0.45
CA VAL A 75 -0.42 5.63 -0.43
C VAL A 75 -0.04 4.86 -1.70
N GLY A 76 -0.69 3.71 -1.91
CA GLY A 76 -0.54 2.90 -3.10
C GLY A 76 -1.50 3.36 -4.19
N LEU A 77 -1.02 3.45 -5.41
CA LEU A 77 -1.79 3.79 -6.60
C LEU A 77 -1.71 2.65 -7.60
N ARG A 78 -2.78 2.45 -8.35
CA ARG A 78 -2.77 1.60 -9.54
C ARG A 78 -3.67 2.16 -10.63
N ASN A 79 -3.28 1.94 -11.87
CA ASN A 79 -4.09 2.28 -13.04
C ASN A 79 -3.78 1.33 -14.20
N SER A 80 -4.74 1.09 -15.08
CA SER A 80 -4.50 0.28 -16.29
C SER A 80 -5.13 0.90 -17.53
N HIS A 81 -4.45 0.72 -18.65
CA HIS A 81 -4.85 1.08 -20.01
C HIS A 81 -5.27 -0.13 -20.84
N ASP A 82 -5.17 -1.35 -20.29
CA ASP A 82 -5.58 -2.60 -20.94
C ASP A 82 -6.86 -3.21 -20.33
N LYS A 83 -7.56 -2.45 -19.47
CA LYS A 83 -8.80 -2.85 -18.77
C LYS A 83 -8.61 -3.98 -17.76
N THR A 84 -7.38 -4.36 -17.40
CA THR A 84 -7.13 -5.41 -16.39
C THR A 84 -7.65 -5.01 -15.02
N TYR A 85 -7.53 -3.73 -14.66
CA TYR A 85 -8.07 -3.22 -13.39
C TYR A 85 -8.46 -1.73 -13.46
N PRO A 86 -9.50 -1.33 -12.71
CA PRO A 86 -9.85 0.08 -12.56
C PRO A 86 -8.72 0.87 -11.91
N ALA A 87 -8.69 2.18 -12.17
CA ALA A 87 -7.85 3.09 -11.40
C ALA A 87 -8.23 3.00 -9.93
N GLY A 88 -7.25 2.98 -9.03
CA GLY A 88 -7.54 3.00 -7.61
C GLY A 88 -6.38 3.39 -6.71
N LEU A 89 -6.76 3.69 -5.48
CA LEU A 89 -5.90 4.15 -4.40
C LEU A 89 -6.05 3.21 -3.20
N VAL A 90 -5.00 3.04 -2.41
CA VAL A 90 -4.98 2.28 -1.17
C VAL A 90 -4.08 2.97 -0.15
N ALA A 91 -4.41 2.88 1.13
CA ALA A 91 -3.58 3.35 2.24
C ALA A 91 -2.92 2.17 2.96
N GLY A 92 -1.71 2.35 3.46
CA GLY A 92 -1.01 1.29 4.18
C GLY A 92 0.24 1.77 4.91
N THR A 93 1.04 0.81 5.33
CA THR A 93 2.33 1.05 5.97
C THR A 93 3.44 0.28 5.27
N ARG A 94 4.63 0.89 5.19
CA ARG A 94 5.86 0.21 4.78
C ARG A 94 6.84 0.25 5.93
N VAL A 95 7.39 -0.89 6.30
CA VAL A 95 8.48 -0.96 7.29
C VAL A 95 9.80 -0.66 6.57
N PHE A 96 10.72 0.07 7.20
CA PHE A 96 11.95 0.51 6.51
C PHE A 96 12.98 -0.60 6.33
N VAL A 97 13.06 -1.53 7.29
CA VAL A 97 14.09 -2.56 7.30
C VAL A 97 13.77 -3.74 6.39
N CYS A 98 12.50 -3.95 6.06
CA CYS A 98 12.06 -5.00 5.16
C CYS A 98 11.35 -4.43 3.94
N ASP A 99 11.39 -5.17 2.82
CA ASP A 99 10.57 -4.84 1.65
C ASP A 99 9.08 -5.19 1.83
N ASN A 100 8.65 -5.37 3.09
CA ASN A 100 7.27 -5.69 3.44
C ASN A 100 6.37 -4.50 3.17
N LEU A 101 5.55 -4.64 2.14
CA LEU A 101 4.46 -3.72 1.85
C LEU A 101 3.18 -4.23 2.51
N ALA A 102 2.92 -3.75 3.72
CA ALA A 102 1.70 -4.06 4.44
C ALA A 102 0.62 -3.03 4.15
N PHE A 103 -0.25 -3.33 3.18
CA PHE A 103 -1.47 -2.54 2.98
C PHE A 103 -2.54 -2.98 3.96
N SER A 104 -3.02 -2.06 4.79
CA SER A 104 -4.10 -2.32 5.74
C SER A 104 -4.92 -1.07 5.98
N GLY A 105 -6.22 -1.23 6.18
CA GLY A 105 -7.16 -0.11 6.24
C GLY A 105 -7.58 0.34 4.83
N GLU A 106 -7.92 -0.64 3.99
CA GLU A 106 -8.23 -0.50 2.57
C GLU A 106 -9.34 0.54 2.30
N VAL A 107 -8.99 1.79 2.07
CA VAL A 107 -9.84 2.71 1.30
C VAL A 107 -9.68 2.31 -0.16
N LYS A 108 -10.30 1.17 -0.55
CA LYS A 108 -10.29 0.68 -1.93
C LYS A 108 -11.19 1.55 -2.79
N LEU A 109 -10.74 2.76 -3.09
CA LEU A 109 -11.46 3.58 -4.04
C LEU A 109 -10.99 3.17 -5.41
N SER A 110 -11.79 2.31 -6.05
CA SER A 110 -11.62 1.97 -7.44
C SER A 110 -12.69 2.63 -8.29
N ARG A 111 -12.30 3.19 -9.44
CA ARG A 111 -13.26 3.65 -10.46
C ARG A 111 -12.95 3.10 -11.83
N LYS A 112 -14.02 2.65 -12.49
CA LYS A 112 -13.97 2.24 -13.89
C LYS A 112 -13.74 3.47 -14.76
N HIS A 113 -12.95 3.28 -15.80
CA HIS A 113 -12.66 4.25 -16.87
C HIS A 113 -13.90 4.55 -17.72
N THR A 114 -14.83 5.33 -17.17
CA THR A 114 -16.03 5.84 -17.84
C THR A 114 -15.86 7.33 -18.18
N ARG A 115 -16.80 7.91 -18.93
CA ARG A 115 -16.77 9.33 -19.33
C ARG A 115 -16.54 10.30 -18.18
N HIS A 116 -17.00 9.96 -16.98
CA HIS A 116 -16.87 10.78 -15.77
C HIS A 116 -15.78 10.32 -14.81
N ALA A 117 -14.94 9.34 -15.21
CA ALA A 117 -13.93 8.75 -14.34
C ALA A 117 -13.01 9.80 -13.72
N SER A 118 -12.52 10.78 -14.51
CA SER A 118 -11.64 11.84 -13.99
C SER A 118 -12.32 12.62 -12.87
N ARG A 119 -13.52 13.18 -13.11
CA ARG A 119 -14.31 13.91 -12.08
C ARG A 119 -14.56 13.06 -10.83
N ASP A 120 -15.00 11.83 -11.03
CA ASP A 120 -15.37 10.95 -9.92
C ASP A 120 -14.14 10.56 -9.10
N ILE A 121 -12.99 10.34 -9.75
CA ILE A 121 -11.71 10.09 -9.08
C ILE A 121 -11.31 11.29 -8.23
N LYS A 122 -11.42 12.53 -8.71
CA LYS A 122 -11.12 13.72 -7.88
C LYS A 122 -11.91 13.71 -6.57
N GLN A 123 -13.23 13.51 -6.68
CA GLN A 123 -14.11 13.49 -5.51
C GLN A 123 -13.80 12.32 -4.57
N LEU A 124 -13.43 11.17 -5.11
CA LEU A 124 -13.12 9.99 -4.31
C LEU A 124 -11.77 10.12 -3.65
N THR A 125 -10.75 10.57 -4.37
CA THR A 125 -9.43 10.84 -3.82
C THR A 125 -9.53 11.89 -2.71
N ALA A 126 -10.31 12.95 -2.88
CA ALA A 126 -10.52 13.95 -1.83
C ALA A 126 -11.15 13.33 -0.57
N ARG A 127 -12.17 12.48 -0.73
CA ARG A 127 -12.76 11.72 0.39
C ARG A 127 -11.77 10.73 1.00
N ALA A 128 -10.99 10.04 0.18
CA ALA A 128 -9.98 9.09 0.60
C ALA A 128 -8.96 9.78 1.49
N VAL A 129 -8.40 10.88 1.00
CA VAL A 129 -7.40 11.69 1.67
C VAL A 129 -7.94 12.26 2.98
N GLY A 130 -9.19 12.74 2.99
CA GLY A 130 -9.85 13.15 4.24
C GLY A 130 -9.97 12.03 5.28
N GLN A 131 -10.13 10.78 4.84
CA GLN A 131 -10.17 9.60 5.72
C GLN A 131 -8.76 9.04 6.05
N LEU A 132 -7.71 9.43 5.32
CA LEU A 132 -6.37 8.89 5.51
C LEU A 132 -5.85 9.17 6.91
N GLY A 133 -6.08 10.37 7.45
CA GLY A 133 -5.61 10.76 8.79
C GLY A 133 -6.06 9.79 9.88
N ASP A 134 -7.37 9.55 9.99
CA ASP A 134 -7.93 8.62 10.99
C ASP A 134 -7.43 7.19 10.76
N ARG A 135 -7.36 6.75 9.50
CA ARG A 135 -6.90 5.39 9.16
C ARG A 135 -5.44 5.17 9.54
N PHE A 136 -4.61 6.15 9.28
CA PHE A 136 -3.22 6.16 9.65
C PHE A 136 -3.03 6.15 11.16
N TYR A 137 -3.84 6.89 11.91
CA TYR A 137 -3.86 6.80 13.37
C TYR A 137 -4.29 5.40 13.87
N HIS A 138 -5.28 4.77 13.22
CA HIS A 138 -5.64 3.38 13.52
C HIS A 138 -4.52 2.38 13.21
N LEU A 139 -3.77 2.60 12.14
CA LEU A 139 -2.59 1.79 11.81
C LEU A 139 -1.52 1.92 12.89
N ASP A 140 -1.24 3.14 13.34
CA ASP A 140 -0.28 3.40 14.42
C ASP A 140 -0.70 2.68 15.72
N ARG A 141 -1.99 2.78 16.09
CA ARG A 141 -2.53 2.06 17.27
C ARG A 141 -2.41 0.54 17.13
N ARG A 142 -2.67 0.01 15.94
CA ARG A 142 -2.57 -1.45 15.70
C ARG A 142 -1.13 -1.93 15.75
N ILE A 143 -0.20 -1.18 15.16
CA ILE A 143 1.24 -1.50 15.20
C ILE A 143 1.73 -1.43 16.64
N ALA A 144 1.34 -0.40 17.40
CA ALA A 144 1.67 -0.29 18.83
C ALA A 144 1.13 -1.48 19.63
N ALA A 145 -0.13 -1.90 19.38
CA ALA A 145 -0.69 -3.09 20.02
C ALA A 145 0.11 -4.36 19.68
N TYR A 146 0.51 -4.55 18.41
CA TYR A 146 1.29 -5.72 18.00
C TYR A 146 2.69 -5.76 18.63
N ARG A 147 3.31 -4.60 18.85
CA ARG A 147 4.61 -4.52 19.53
C ARG A 147 4.51 -4.84 21.02
N ASN A 148 3.38 -4.50 21.64
CA ASN A 148 3.16 -4.70 23.06
C ASN A 148 2.59 -6.08 23.41
N GLU A 149 2.40 -6.95 22.41
CA GLU A 149 1.88 -8.31 22.58
C GLU A 149 3.02 -9.33 22.40
N PRO A 150 3.62 -9.84 23.49
CA PRO A 150 4.62 -10.91 23.42
C PRO A 150 3.98 -12.17 22.85
N MET A 151 4.69 -12.85 21.95
CA MET A 151 4.16 -14.03 21.29
C MET A 151 5.09 -15.23 21.49
N PRO A 152 4.66 -16.25 22.25
CA PRO A 152 5.45 -17.47 22.42
C PRO A 152 5.43 -18.33 21.15
N ASP A 153 6.45 -19.16 20.97
CA ASP A 153 6.62 -20.00 19.78
C ASP A 153 5.40 -20.87 19.46
N TRP A 154 4.74 -21.45 20.46
CA TRP A 154 3.56 -22.28 20.25
C TRP A 154 2.40 -21.48 19.66
N ALA A 155 2.22 -20.21 20.07
CA ALA A 155 1.17 -19.34 19.57
C ALA A 155 1.49 -18.88 18.15
N ALA A 156 2.76 -18.57 17.87
CA ALA A 156 3.22 -18.25 16.53
C ALA A 156 3.03 -19.43 15.57
N HIS A 157 3.42 -20.64 15.98
CA HIS A 157 3.21 -21.86 15.21
C HIS A 157 1.72 -22.12 14.94
N ASP A 158 0.86 -22.03 15.95
CA ASP A 158 -0.59 -22.20 15.80
C ASP A 158 -1.18 -21.16 14.81
N LEU A 159 -0.78 -19.89 14.93
CA LEU A 159 -1.27 -18.82 14.05
C LEU A 159 -0.82 -19.04 12.59
N VAL A 160 0.39 -19.52 12.36
CA VAL A 160 0.87 -19.88 11.02
C VAL A 160 0.06 -21.03 10.43
N ILE A 161 -0.28 -22.06 11.20
CA ILE A 161 -1.13 -23.15 10.72
C ILE A 161 -2.55 -22.66 10.43
N ARG A 162 -3.16 -21.86 11.32
CA ARG A 162 -4.47 -21.26 11.07
C ARG A 162 -4.49 -20.38 9.83
N ALA A 163 -3.38 -19.70 9.52
CA ALA A 163 -3.25 -18.91 8.30
C ALA A 163 -3.27 -19.78 7.03
N VAL A 164 -2.78 -21.03 7.10
CA VAL A 164 -2.93 -22.01 6.02
C VAL A 164 -4.39 -22.48 5.92
N ASP A 165 -5.02 -22.79 7.06
CA ASP A 165 -6.39 -23.29 7.11
C ASP A 165 -7.40 -22.29 6.51
N CYS A 166 -7.20 -20.99 6.79
CA CYS A 166 -8.02 -19.92 6.20
C CYS A 166 -7.55 -19.48 4.81
N ARG A 167 -6.52 -20.14 4.25
CA ARG A 167 -5.93 -19.88 2.92
C ARG A 167 -5.34 -18.48 2.78
N ALA A 168 -4.90 -17.87 3.88
CA ALA A 168 -4.14 -16.62 3.85
C ALA A 168 -2.70 -16.85 3.34
N ILE A 169 -2.14 -18.05 3.58
CA ILE A 169 -0.85 -18.49 3.05
C ILE A 169 -0.95 -19.92 2.48
N THR A 170 0.02 -20.30 1.66
CA THR A 170 0.19 -21.67 1.18
C THR A 170 1.09 -22.49 2.11
N THR A 171 1.03 -23.82 2.01
CA THR A 171 1.89 -24.73 2.79
C THR A 171 3.38 -24.52 2.52
N THR A 172 3.76 -24.07 1.33
CA THR A 172 5.16 -23.77 0.98
C THR A 172 5.69 -22.53 1.69
N GLN A 173 4.82 -21.60 2.11
CA GLN A 173 5.20 -20.39 2.82
C GLN A 173 5.46 -20.63 4.32
N ILE A 174 4.99 -21.75 4.88
CA ILE A 174 5.18 -22.07 6.31
C ILE A 174 6.67 -22.03 6.68
N ARG A 175 7.51 -22.71 5.88
CA ARG A 175 8.94 -22.85 6.21
C ARG A 175 9.67 -21.49 6.19
N PRO A 176 9.59 -20.66 5.13
CA PRO A 176 10.16 -19.32 5.14
C PRO A 176 9.68 -18.45 6.31
N ILE A 177 8.37 -18.46 6.61
CA ILE A 177 7.81 -17.65 7.70
C ILE A 177 8.37 -18.10 9.06
N LEU A 178 8.44 -19.41 9.31
CA LEU A 178 8.97 -19.92 10.57
C LEU A 178 10.49 -19.76 10.68
N ASP A 179 11.22 -19.81 9.58
CA ASP A 179 12.65 -19.52 9.57
C ASP A 179 12.91 -18.05 9.91
N GLU A 180 12.14 -17.11 9.32
CA GLU A 180 12.21 -15.68 9.65
C GLU A 180 11.79 -15.41 11.09
N TRP A 181 10.73 -16.06 11.56
CA TRP A 181 10.33 -15.97 12.97
C TRP A 181 11.51 -16.40 13.86
N ARG A 182 12.07 -17.59 13.63
CA ARG A 182 13.12 -18.21 14.48
C ARG A 182 14.49 -17.54 14.37
N HIS A 183 14.84 -17.00 13.22
CA HIS A 183 16.12 -16.36 12.94
C HIS A 183 15.85 -15.07 12.16
N PRO A 184 15.33 -14.02 12.85
CA PRO A 184 14.96 -12.79 12.18
C PRO A 184 16.18 -12.13 11.54
N ARG A 185 16.04 -11.67 10.30
CA ARG A 185 17.11 -10.95 9.58
C ARG A 185 17.40 -9.57 10.17
N HIS A 186 16.46 -9.03 10.95
CA HIS A 186 16.51 -7.67 11.48
C HIS A 186 16.39 -7.68 13.01
N PRO A 187 17.28 -6.97 13.74
CA PRO A 187 17.25 -6.89 15.20
C PRO A 187 15.91 -6.43 15.78
N GLU A 188 15.17 -5.60 15.04
CA GLU A 188 13.84 -5.08 15.40
C GLU A 188 12.80 -6.18 15.62
N PHE A 189 13.02 -7.39 15.10
CA PHE A 189 12.11 -8.53 15.24
C PHE A 189 12.56 -9.57 16.26
N GLU A 190 13.78 -9.46 16.80
CA GLU A 190 14.27 -10.32 17.89
C GLU A 190 13.38 -10.37 19.14
N PRO A 191 12.64 -9.30 19.54
CA PRO A 191 11.78 -9.33 20.74
C PRO A 191 10.62 -10.33 20.74
N ARG A 192 10.33 -11.01 19.63
CA ARG A 192 9.25 -12.03 19.51
C ARG A 192 7.88 -11.55 19.94
N THR A 193 7.42 -10.50 19.27
CA THR A 193 6.07 -9.94 19.48
C THR A 193 5.15 -10.31 18.32
N ALA A 194 3.85 -10.04 18.44
CA ALA A 194 2.93 -10.14 17.32
C ALA A 194 3.40 -9.28 16.12
N TRP A 195 4.13 -8.18 16.37
CA TRP A 195 4.74 -7.38 15.31
C TRP A 195 5.90 -8.09 14.60
N SER A 196 6.74 -8.81 15.35
CA SER A 196 7.80 -9.66 14.78
C SER A 196 7.20 -10.73 13.87
N LEU A 197 6.15 -11.42 14.32
CA LEU A 197 5.50 -12.45 13.53
C LEU A 197 4.82 -11.85 12.30
N PHE A 198 4.11 -10.72 12.44
CA PHE A 198 3.48 -10.03 11.31
C PHE A 198 4.47 -9.72 10.19
N ASN A 199 5.69 -9.32 10.55
CA ASN A 199 6.76 -9.04 9.58
C ASN A 199 7.49 -10.29 9.06
N ALA A 200 7.21 -11.48 9.61
CA ALA A 200 7.68 -12.75 9.04
C ALA A 200 6.80 -13.24 7.88
N PHE A 201 5.55 -12.75 7.77
CA PHE A 201 4.64 -13.01 6.64
C PHE A 201 5.01 -12.16 5.41
N THR A 202 6.21 -12.38 4.87
CA THR A 202 6.77 -11.65 3.71
C THR A 202 6.54 -12.39 2.40
#